data_AF-D8PVY7-F1
#
_entry.id   AF-D8PVY7-F1
#
_cell.length_a   1.000
_cell.length_b   1.000
_cell.length_c   1.000
_cell.angle_alpha   90.00
_cell.angle_beta   90.00
_cell.angle_gamma   90.00
#
_symmetry.space_group_name_H-M   'P 1'
#
loop_
_entity.id
_entity.type
_entity.pdbx_description
1 polymer ?
#
loop_
_entity_poly.entity_id
_entity_poly.type
_entity_poly.pdbx_seq_one_letter_code
_entity_poly.pdbx_strand_id
1 'polypeptide(L)'
;MTIIEYEGPVLAALLAAAFSWVGRLALPQMQALFVALWKECPTANDGSSEIHLIAQAERLVCAATSLVNAIPRPALTYFFTSVAAPLVLFPILESTRPGVPAHLSRPVVALLFSHVLLLPLSIPLHALLFLMRSRSSPPAPLAQAHAESAVFGFLIGPAVLSGAMLALDDPGVTAVWQFAGFVSAGAHYAHLLARRATESGYELVRGALLAVFMLSSSSHIALAAEVLGDPGKVADVVLPTFGVTLEERALDALKWTGIVGVGSTVLATLSFADTWQQLLGLLGWYVFAPPFAGPAAAITGTLLWRESRTHPAQVVAPTLDKLAVAEQPQGDSDALVPSTKPAIDLEPRFEF
;
A
#
# COMPACT_ATOMS: atom_id res chain seq x y z
N MET A 1 31.74 4.48 3.44
CA MET A 1 30.53 4.89 4.18
C MET A 1 29.39 4.93 3.17
N THR A 2 28.46 3.99 3.27
CA THR A 2 27.35 3.87 2.31
C THR A 2 26.28 4.89 2.68
N ILE A 3 25.73 5.55 1.67
CA ILE A 3 24.71 6.61 1.79
C ILE A 3 23.48 6.15 2.61
N ILE A 4 23.22 4.85 2.60
CA ILE A 4 22.09 4.15 3.22
C ILE A 4 21.96 4.43 4.73
N GLU A 5 23.06 4.61 5.47
CA GLU A 5 22.98 4.77 6.94
C GLU A 5 22.37 6.11 7.40
N TYR A 6 22.41 7.15 6.57
CA TYR A 6 21.90 8.48 6.93
C TYR A 6 20.59 8.86 6.23
N GLU A 7 20.27 8.26 5.08
CA GLU A 7 19.09 8.65 4.31
C GLU A 7 17.77 8.28 4.99
N GLY A 8 17.68 7.08 5.60
CA GLY A 8 16.44 6.61 6.23
C GLY A 8 15.90 7.58 7.28
N PRO A 9 16.68 7.95 8.31
CA PRO A 9 16.25 8.92 9.32
C PRO A 9 15.93 10.31 8.76
N VAL A 10 16.69 10.79 7.77
CA VAL A 10 16.45 12.10 7.14
C VAL A 10 15.14 12.09 6.35
N LEU A 11 14.90 11.06 5.54
CA LEU A 11 13.65 10.91 4.78
C LEU A 11 12.45 10.70 5.71
N ALA A 12 12.60 9.95 6.80
CA ALA A 12 11.57 9.80 7.82
C ALA A 12 11.25 11.14 8.51
N ALA A 13 12.27 11.94 8.84
CA ALA A 13 12.08 13.27 9.42
C ALA A 13 11.41 14.23 8.44
N LEU A 14 11.80 14.21 7.17
CA LEU A 14 11.17 14.99 6.10
C LEU A 14 9.70 14.59 5.92
N LEU A 15 9.40 13.29 5.93
CA LEU A 15 8.03 12.79 5.87
C LEU A 15 7.20 13.25 7.08
N ALA A 16 7.74 13.14 8.29
CA ALA A 16 7.07 13.60 9.51
C ALA A 16 6.82 15.11 9.50
N ALA A 17 7.78 15.90 9.02
CA ALA A 17 7.65 17.35 8.88
C ALA A 17 6.59 17.72 7.83
N ALA A 18 6.65 17.09 6.65
CA ALA A 18 5.67 17.28 5.59
C ALA A 18 4.26 16.90 6.05
N PHE A 19 4.12 15.77 6.75
CA PHE A 19 2.84 15.32 7.30
C PHE A 19 2.32 16.24 8.40
N SER A 20 3.19 16.76 9.28
CA SER A 20 2.81 17.78 10.28
C SER A 20 2.32 19.07 9.63
N TRP A 21 2.96 19.50 8.53
CA TRP A 21 2.58 20.69 7.79
C TRP A 21 1.24 20.48 7.05
N VAL A 22 1.12 19.39 6.29
CA VAL A 22 -0.14 19.04 5.59
C VAL A 22 -1.27 18.82 6.59
N GLY A 23 -1.01 18.14 7.70
CA GLY A 23 -1.99 17.91 8.76
C GLY A 23 -2.57 19.21 9.31
N ARG A 24 -1.76 20.27 9.45
CA ARG A 24 -2.27 21.59 9.87
C ARG A 24 -3.24 22.23 8.86
N LEU A 25 -3.08 21.94 7.58
CA LEU A 25 -3.96 22.45 6.52
C LEU A 25 -5.19 21.56 6.30
N ALA A 26 -5.01 20.25 6.29
CA ALA A 26 -6.04 19.27 5.97
C ALA A 26 -6.96 18.95 7.16
N LEU A 27 -6.43 18.90 8.40
CA LEU A 27 -7.19 18.46 9.56
C LEU A 27 -8.45 19.29 9.82
N PRO A 28 -8.44 20.64 9.76
CA PRO A 28 -9.65 21.43 9.94
C PRO A 28 -10.73 21.09 8.89
N GLN A 29 -10.33 20.84 7.64
CA GLN A 29 -11.25 20.47 6.56
C GLN A 29 -11.82 19.07 6.77
N MET A 30 -10.99 18.11 7.15
CA MET A 30 -11.43 16.75 7.47
C MET A 30 -12.37 16.71 8.67
N GLN A 31 -12.12 17.53 9.69
CA GLN A 31 -13.03 17.69 10.83
C GLN A 31 -14.37 18.29 10.40
N ALA A 32 -14.34 19.34 9.57
CA ALA A 32 -15.56 19.97 9.05
C ALA A 32 -16.38 19.02 8.17
N LEU A 33 -15.71 18.22 7.34
CA LEU A 33 -16.32 17.14 6.54
C LEU A 33 -16.92 16.06 7.44
N PHE A 34 -16.17 15.55 8.41
CA PHE A 34 -16.63 14.53 9.35
C PHE A 34 -17.88 14.99 10.10
N VAL A 35 -17.88 16.22 10.62
CA VAL A 35 -19.05 16.79 11.29
C VAL A 35 -20.25 16.92 10.35
N ALA A 36 -20.04 17.29 9.08
CA ALA A 36 -21.11 17.37 8.09
C ALA A 36 -21.73 15.99 7.82
N LEU A 37 -20.91 14.99 7.51
CA LEU A 37 -21.32 13.60 7.29
C LEU A 37 -22.03 13.03 8.51
N TRP A 38 -21.50 13.28 9.70
CA TRP A 38 -22.08 12.81 10.96
C TRP A 38 -23.48 13.37 11.18
N LYS A 39 -23.72 14.64 10.84
CA LYS A 39 -25.05 15.27 10.96
C LYS A 39 -26.07 14.75 9.95
N GLU A 40 -25.62 14.38 8.76
CA GLU A 40 -26.47 13.84 7.69
C GLU A 40 -26.97 12.42 8.00
N CYS A 41 -26.24 11.68 8.85
CA CYS A 41 -26.57 10.32 9.24
C CYS A 41 -27.07 10.24 10.68
N PRO A 42 -28.35 10.55 10.98
CA PRO A 42 -28.91 10.41 12.31
C PRO A 42 -29.14 8.93 12.65
N THR A 43 -28.96 8.59 13.94
CA THR A 43 -29.34 7.28 14.48
C THR A 43 -30.76 7.34 15.02
N ALA A 44 -31.54 6.26 14.90
CA ALA A 44 -32.80 6.12 15.62
C ALA A 44 -32.52 6.18 17.14
N ASN A 45 -33.19 7.10 17.85
CA ASN A 45 -33.02 7.30 19.29
C ASN A 45 -33.81 6.25 20.08
N ASP A 46 -33.36 5.00 20.06
CA ASP A 46 -34.03 3.91 20.77
C ASP A 46 -33.17 3.51 21.97
N GLY A 47 -33.66 3.79 23.18
CA GLY A 47 -32.90 3.86 24.43
C GLY A 47 -32.35 2.55 25.03
N SER A 48 -31.90 1.58 24.22
CA SER A 48 -31.22 0.36 24.71
C SER A 48 -29.72 0.35 24.36
N SER A 49 -28.89 -0.25 25.21
CA SER A 49 -27.43 -0.27 25.05
C SER A 49 -26.94 -1.19 23.92
N GLU A 50 -27.62 -2.31 23.67
CA GLU A 50 -27.31 -3.18 22.51
C GLU A 50 -27.66 -2.50 21.18
N ILE A 51 -28.67 -1.63 21.18
CA ILE A 51 -29.00 -0.79 20.02
C ILE A 51 -27.88 0.24 19.75
N HIS A 52 -27.09 0.64 20.76
CA HIS A 52 -26.09 1.68 20.58
C HIS A 52 -24.96 1.27 19.62
N LEU A 53 -24.41 0.05 19.72
CA LEU A 53 -23.31 -0.38 18.83
C LEU A 53 -23.78 -0.49 17.38
N ILE A 54 -24.95 -1.10 17.16
CA ILE A 54 -25.55 -1.24 15.83
C ILE A 54 -25.83 0.15 15.24
N ALA A 55 -26.40 1.06 16.02
CA ALA A 55 -26.65 2.44 15.59
C ALA A 55 -25.36 3.19 15.21
N GLN A 56 -24.25 3.01 15.94
CA GLN A 56 -22.97 3.62 15.55
C GLN A 56 -22.41 3.00 14.27
N ALA A 57 -22.54 1.68 14.09
CA ALA A 57 -22.11 1.00 12.88
C ALA A 57 -22.91 1.49 11.66
N GLU A 58 -24.23 1.58 11.77
CA GLU A 58 -25.11 2.13 10.73
C GLU A 58 -24.74 3.56 10.39
N ARG A 59 -24.47 4.40 11.40
CA ARG A 59 -24.05 5.79 11.19
C ARG A 59 -22.72 5.89 10.46
N LEU A 60 -21.74 5.05 10.83
CA LEU A 60 -20.44 5.00 10.15
C LEU A 60 -20.57 4.55 8.70
N VAL A 61 -21.38 3.52 8.43
CA VAL A 61 -21.65 3.02 7.08
C VAL A 61 -22.37 4.09 6.24
N CYS A 62 -23.36 4.76 6.81
CA CYS A 62 -24.03 5.90 6.17
C CYS A 62 -23.03 7.01 5.85
N ALA A 63 -22.25 7.46 6.83
CA ALA A 63 -21.29 8.55 6.64
C ALA A 63 -20.24 8.22 5.56
N ALA A 64 -19.74 6.98 5.54
CA ALA A 64 -18.78 6.55 4.54
C ALA A 64 -19.39 6.46 3.14
N THR A 65 -20.64 6.01 3.04
CA THR A 65 -21.38 5.92 1.77
C THR A 65 -21.74 7.32 1.25
N SER A 66 -22.21 8.21 2.12
CA SER A 66 -22.47 9.62 1.79
C SER A 66 -21.21 10.34 1.33
N LEU A 67 -20.06 10.07 1.95
CA LEU A 67 -18.78 10.61 1.50
C LEU A 67 -18.47 10.18 0.06
N VAL A 68 -18.56 8.89 -0.24
CA VAL A 68 -18.29 8.38 -1.58
C VAL A 68 -19.27 8.97 -2.61
N ASN A 69 -20.56 9.04 -2.27
CA ASN A 69 -21.59 9.57 -3.14
C ASN A 69 -21.46 11.09 -3.36
N ALA A 70 -20.91 11.82 -2.39
CA ALA A 70 -20.65 13.25 -2.51
C ALA A 70 -19.44 13.56 -3.40
N ILE A 71 -18.59 12.57 -3.75
CA ILE A 71 -17.46 12.80 -4.65
C ILE A 71 -17.95 12.70 -6.11
N PRO A 72 -17.63 13.69 -6.97
CA PRO A 72 -17.92 13.60 -8.40
C PRO A 72 -17.36 12.31 -9.02
N ARG A 73 -18.23 11.57 -9.72
CA ARG A 73 -17.87 10.27 -10.32
C ARG A 73 -16.60 10.29 -11.16
N PRO A 74 -16.33 11.30 -12.02
CA PRO A 74 -15.06 11.37 -12.77
C PRO A 74 -13.83 11.43 -11.87
N ALA A 75 -13.89 12.20 -10.77
CA ALA A 75 -12.78 12.32 -9.82
C ALA A 75 -12.55 11.01 -9.06
N LEU A 76 -13.63 10.34 -8.64
CA LEU A 76 -13.58 9.05 -7.96
C LEU A 76 -12.98 7.96 -8.87
N THR A 77 -13.46 7.89 -10.11
CA THR A 77 -12.94 6.95 -11.12
C THR A 77 -11.47 7.20 -11.39
N TYR A 78 -11.07 8.46 -11.64
CA TYR A 78 -9.66 8.82 -11.83
C TYR A 78 -8.81 8.42 -10.62
N PHE A 79 -9.27 8.67 -9.40
CA PHE A 79 -8.52 8.31 -8.21
C PHE A 79 -8.28 6.79 -8.14
N PHE A 80 -9.30 5.95 -8.35
CA PHE A 80 -9.13 4.50 -8.24
C PHE A 80 -8.37 3.87 -9.40
N THR A 81 -8.57 4.33 -10.64
CA THR A 81 -7.88 3.78 -11.81
C THR A 81 -6.49 4.36 -11.99
N SER A 82 -6.27 5.63 -11.63
CA SER A 82 -4.99 6.31 -11.82
C SER A 82 -4.11 6.31 -10.58
N VAL A 83 -4.65 6.58 -9.39
CA VAL A 83 -3.84 6.92 -8.21
C VAL A 83 -3.74 5.78 -7.20
N ALA A 84 -4.87 5.15 -6.86
CA ALA A 84 -4.96 4.23 -5.73
C ALA A 84 -4.15 2.94 -5.94
N ALA A 85 -4.13 2.40 -7.17
CA ALA A 85 -3.54 1.10 -7.46
C ALA A 85 -2.09 0.92 -6.95
N PRO A 86 -1.12 1.79 -7.26
CA PRO A 86 0.23 1.65 -6.71
C PRO A 86 0.34 1.99 -5.23
N LEU A 87 -0.47 2.92 -4.72
CA LEU A 87 -0.52 3.25 -3.29
C LEU A 87 -0.91 2.03 -2.45
N VAL A 88 -1.74 1.18 -3.03
CA VAL A 88 -2.25 -0.05 -2.45
C VAL A 88 -1.31 -1.23 -2.67
N LEU A 89 -0.82 -1.43 -3.90
CA LEU A 89 -0.05 -2.61 -4.26
C LEU A 89 1.35 -2.57 -3.63
N PHE A 90 1.97 -1.39 -3.54
CA PHE A 90 3.30 -1.23 -2.95
C PHE A 90 3.37 -1.76 -1.51
N PRO A 91 2.52 -1.31 -0.56
CA PRO A 91 2.53 -1.86 0.78
C PRO A 91 2.25 -3.36 0.85
N ILE A 92 1.33 -3.88 0.03
CA ILE A 92 1.06 -5.32 -0.01
C ILE A 92 2.34 -6.06 -0.39
N LEU A 93 2.98 -5.69 -1.50
CA LEU A 93 4.22 -6.34 -1.93
C LEU A 93 5.32 -6.24 -0.86
N GLU A 94 5.52 -5.07 -0.26
CA GLU A 94 6.55 -4.91 0.78
C GLU A 94 6.27 -5.69 2.04
N SER A 95 5.01 -5.79 2.46
CA SER A 95 4.59 -6.54 3.63
C SER A 95 4.85 -8.05 3.49
N THR A 96 4.90 -8.55 2.25
CA THR A 96 5.04 -9.98 1.94
C THR A 96 6.48 -10.42 1.75
N ARG A 97 7.45 -9.49 1.83
CA ARG A 97 8.86 -9.85 1.67
C ARG A 97 9.39 -10.63 2.88
N PRO A 98 10.32 -11.57 2.66
CA PRO A 98 11.04 -12.21 3.74
C PRO A 98 11.71 -11.20 4.67
N GLY A 99 11.73 -11.47 5.98
CA GLY A 99 12.36 -10.61 6.98
C GLY A 99 11.57 -9.37 7.38
N VAL A 100 10.35 -9.17 6.87
CA VAL A 100 9.43 -8.15 7.39
C VAL A 100 8.76 -8.70 8.66
N PRO A 101 8.92 -8.06 9.83
CA PRO A 101 8.28 -8.56 11.04
C PRO A 101 6.76 -8.44 10.93
N ALA A 102 6.04 -9.44 11.46
CA ALA A 102 4.58 -9.57 11.31
C ALA A 102 3.79 -8.33 11.78
N HIS A 103 4.26 -7.64 12.83
CA HIS A 103 3.62 -6.44 13.34
C HIS A 103 3.78 -5.21 12.44
N LEU A 104 4.71 -5.23 11.47
CA LEU A 104 4.82 -4.18 10.45
C LEU A 104 4.10 -4.57 9.15
N SER A 105 4.03 -5.86 8.82
CA SER A 105 3.38 -6.32 7.58
C SER A 105 1.87 -6.46 7.70
N ARG A 106 1.36 -7.08 8.75
CA ARG A 106 -0.04 -7.51 8.85
C ARG A 106 -1.04 -6.38 9.21
N PRO A 107 -0.81 -5.57 10.26
CA PRO A 107 -1.78 -4.54 10.63
C PRO A 107 -1.78 -3.38 9.65
N VAL A 108 -0.67 -3.12 8.97
CA VAL A 108 -0.61 -2.06 7.96
C VAL A 108 -1.39 -2.46 6.72
N VAL A 109 -1.30 -3.70 6.24
CA VAL A 109 -2.17 -4.21 5.17
C VAL A 109 -3.65 -4.32 5.59
N ALA A 110 -3.96 -4.50 6.88
CA ALA A 110 -5.35 -4.42 7.32
C ALA A 110 -5.86 -2.96 7.37
N LEU A 111 -5.05 -2.03 7.91
CA LEU A 111 -5.37 -0.61 8.09
C LEU A 111 -5.36 0.21 6.80
N LEU A 112 -4.54 -0.17 5.82
CA LEU A 112 -4.42 0.49 4.52
C LEU A 112 -5.71 0.49 3.71
N PHE A 113 -6.70 -0.29 4.14
CA PHE A 113 -7.86 -0.61 3.33
C PHE A 113 -9.13 -0.81 4.15
N SER A 114 -9.06 -0.64 5.47
CA SER A 114 -10.24 -0.46 6.29
C SER A 114 -10.63 1.02 6.21
N HIS A 115 -11.68 1.33 5.45
CA HIS A 115 -12.39 2.60 5.46
C HIS A 115 -11.74 3.78 4.68
N VAL A 116 -12.52 4.42 3.80
CA VAL A 116 -12.08 5.57 2.97
C VAL A 116 -11.54 6.74 3.81
N LEU A 117 -12.13 6.98 4.98
CA LEU A 117 -11.70 8.02 5.94
C LEU A 117 -10.29 7.80 6.49
N LEU A 118 -9.77 6.57 6.45
CA LEU A 118 -8.44 6.25 6.96
C LEU A 118 -7.36 6.19 5.86
N LEU A 119 -7.75 6.15 4.59
CA LEU A 119 -6.81 6.20 3.46
C LEU A 119 -5.80 7.38 3.53
N PRO A 120 -6.20 8.62 3.90
CA PRO A 120 -5.23 9.71 4.02
C PRO A 120 -4.14 9.48 5.06
N LEU A 121 -4.38 8.63 6.07
CA LEU A 121 -3.47 8.40 7.20
C LEU A 121 -2.65 7.12 7.04
N SER A 122 -3.24 6.09 6.45
CA SER A 122 -2.65 4.75 6.40
C SER A 122 -1.43 4.67 5.48
N ILE A 123 -1.45 5.35 4.33
CA ILE A 123 -0.32 5.37 3.38
C ILE A 123 0.91 6.08 3.97
N PRO A 124 0.80 7.30 4.54
CA PRO A 124 1.92 7.94 5.24
C PRO A 124 2.43 7.14 6.42
N LEU A 125 1.54 6.52 7.20
CA LEU A 125 1.94 5.68 8.32
C LEU A 125 2.76 4.48 7.83
N HIS A 126 2.30 3.80 6.78
CA HIS A 126 3.07 2.75 6.13
C HIS A 126 4.43 3.26 5.64
N ALA A 127 4.47 4.39 4.93
CA ALA A 127 5.71 4.99 4.44
C ALA A 127 6.69 5.32 5.57
N LEU A 128 6.20 5.85 6.69
CA LEU A 128 7.02 6.14 7.87
C LEU A 128 7.59 4.85 8.48
N LEU A 129 6.75 3.84 8.72
CA LEU A 129 7.19 2.54 9.23
C LEU A 129 8.21 1.88 8.28
N PHE A 130 8.00 2.01 6.97
CA PHE A 130 8.90 1.52 5.94
C PHE A 130 10.26 2.23 5.93
N LEU A 131 10.29 3.55 6.19
CA LEU A 131 11.51 4.36 6.29
C LEU A 131 12.27 4.14 7.60
N MET A 132 11.57 3.89 8.71
CA MET A 132 12.18 3.62 10.01
C MET A 132 12.80 2.21 10.11
N ARG A 133 12.36 1.28 9.27
CA ARG A 133 12.87 -0.09 9.25
C ARG A 133 14.29 -0.15 8.68
N SER A 134 15.20 -0.84 9.37
CA SER A 134 16.50 -1.23 8.80
C SER A 134 16.29 -2.17 7.62
N ARG A 135 16.85 -1.83 6.46
CA ARG A 135 16.66 -2.60 5.23
C ARG A 135 17.92 -3.35 4.88
N SER A 136 17.75 -4.59 4.45
CA SER A 136 18.78 -5.27 3.68
C SER A 136 18.86 -4.63 2.29
N SER A 137 20.06 -4.20 1.89
CA SER A 137 20.38 -3.94 0.49
C SER A 137 21.28 -5.08 -0.01
N PRO A 138 20.90 -5.82 -1.07
CA PRO A 138 19.72 -5.65 -1.91
C PRO A 138 18.40 -6.13 -1.27
N PRO A 139 17.22 -5.70 -1.80
CA PRO A 139 15.93 -6.16 -1.30
C PRO A 139 15.77 -7.68 -1.50
N ALA A 140 15.17 -8.36 -0.52
CA ALA A 140 14.93 -9.79 -0.59
C ALA A 140 13.97 -10.13 -1.75
N PRO A 141 14.26 -11.18 -2.56
CA PRO A 141 13.39 -11.64 -3.62
C PRO A 141 12.07 -12.19 -3.04
N LEU A 142 10.98 -12.04 -3.79
CA LEU A 142 9.69 -12.63 -3.44
C LEU A 142 9.60 -14.06 -4.01
N ALA A 143 9.19 -15.00 -3.15
CA ALA A 143 8.80 -16.33 -3.62
C ALA A 143 7.46 -16.25 -4.37
N GLN A 144 7.25 -17.17 -5.31
CA GLN A 144 6.09 -17.18 -6.20
C GLN A 144 4.78 -17.24 -5.41
N ALA A 145 4.68 -18.06 -4.36
CA ALA A 145 3.47 -18.10 -3.54
C ALA A 145 3.12 -16.75 -2.87
N HIS A 146 4.13 -16.00 -2.42
CA HIS A 146 3.93 -14.69 -1.79
C HIS A 146 3.56 -13.62 -2.83
N ALA A 147 4.17 -13.67 -4.02
CA ALA A 147 3.79 -12.80 -5.12
C ALA A 147 2.35 -13.07 -5.59
N GLU A 148 1.98 -14.34 -5.75
CA GLU A 148 0.62 -14.73 -6.14
C GLU A 148 -0.40 -14.29 -5.09
N SER A 149 -0.14 -14.53 -3.80
CA SER A 149 -1.06 -14.12 -2.74
C SER A 149 -1.19 -12.59 -2.63
N ALA A 150 -0.10 -11.84 -2.82
CA ALA A 150 -0.11 -10.38 -2.88
C ALA A 150 -0.99 -9.86 -4.03
N VAL A 151 -0.77 -10.37 -5.24
CA VAL A 151 -1.55 -9.99 -6.43
C VAL A 151 -3.00 -10.43 -6.30
N PHE A 152 -3.26 -11.62 -5.76
CA PHE A 152 -4.62 -12.12 -5.54
C PHE A 152 -5.39 -11.25 -4.54
N GLY A 153 -4.79 -10.90 -3.39
CA GLY A 153 -5.39 -9.98 -2.43
C GLY A 153 -5.71 -8.60 -3.05
N PHE A 154 -4.75 -8.04 -3.80
CA PHE A 154 -4.92 -6.79 -4.55
C PHE A 154 -6.08 -6.84 -5.56
N LEU A 155 -6.24 -7.95 -6.28
CA LEU A 155 -7.31 -8.09 -7.26
C LEU A 155 -8.68 -8.21 -6.58
N ILE A 156 -8.82 -9.07 -5.57
CA ILE A 156 -10.12 -9.36 -4.95
C ILE A 156 -10.62 -8.18 -4.10
N GLY A 157 -9.77 -7.60 -3.27
CA GLY A 157 -10.17 -6.48 -2.41
C GLY A 157 -10.23 -5.17 -3.22
N PRO A 158 -9.09 -4.51 -3.45
CA PRO A 158 -9.05 -3.21 -4.12
C PRO A 158 -9.65 -3.18 -5.51
N ALA A 159 -9.25 -4.07 -6.43
CA ALA A 159 -9.64 -3.93 -7.84
C ALA A 159 -11.11 -4.29 -8.07
N VAL A 160 -11.54 -5.48 -7.64
CA VAL A 160 -12.92 -5.95 -7.85
C VAL A 160 -13.92 -5.11 -7.06
N LEU A 161 -13.69 -4.84 -5.78
CA LEU A 161 -14.67 -4.09 -4.98
C LEU A 161 -14.75 -2.62 -5.41
N SER A 162 -13.63 -1.98 -5.75
CA SER A 162 -13.69 -0.58 -6.26
C SER A 162 -14.37 -0.54 -7.62
N GLY A 163 -14.11 -1.53 -8.49
CA GLY A 163 -14.83 -1.67 -9.76
C GLY A 163 -16.34 -1.85 -9.56
N ALA A 164 -16.75 -2.71 -8.63
CA ALA A 164 -18.16 -2.93 -8.30
C ALA A 164 -18.83 -1.66 -7.75
N MET A 165 -18.17 -0.96 -6.82
CA MET A 165 -18.64 0.32 -6.26
C MET A 165 -18.78 1.40 -7.34
N LEU A 166 -17.87 1.46 -8.31
CA LEU A 166 -17.92 2.41 -9.41
C LEU A 166 -19.02 2.07 -10.43
N ALA A 167 -19.23 0.77 -10.72
CA ALA A 167 -20.12 0.31 -11.77
C ALA A 167 -21.59 0.21 -11.35
N LEU A 168 -21.87 -0.17 -10.09
CA LEU A 168 -23.23 -0.49 -9.64
C LEU A 168 -23.98 0.70 -9.04
N ASP A 169 -23.27 1.74 -8.58
CA ASP A 169 -23.86 2.91 -7.90
C ASP A 169 -24.81 2.52 -6.74
N ASP A 170 -24.51 1.38 -6.09
CA ASP A 170 -25.33 0.81 -5.04
C ASP A 170 -24.76 1.16 -3.65
N PRO A 171 -25.56 1.72 -2.73
CA PRO A 171 -25.13 2.03 -1.37
C PRO A 171 -24.65 0.81 -0.58
N GLY A 172 -25.27 -0.36 -0.80
CA GLY A 172 -24.87 -1.61 -0.15
C GLY A 172 -23.51 -2.11 -0.64
N VAL A 173 -23.24 -2.03 -1.94
CA VAL A 173 -21.92 -2.33 -2.52
C VAL A 173 -20.86 -1.38 -1.98
N THR A 174 -21.19 -0.09 -1.87
CA THR A 174 -20.29 0.93 -1.30
C THR A 174 -19.99 0.68 0.19
N ALA A 175 -20.98 0.22 0.95
CA ALA A 175 -20.81 -0.20 2.34
C ALA A 175 -19.87 -1.41 2.45
N VAL A 176 -20.05 -2.43 1.61
CA VAL A 176 -19.15 -3.61 1.54
C VAL A 176 -17.73 -3.19 1.15
N TRP A 177 -17.59 -2.26 0.20
CA TRP A 177 -16.30 -1.74 -0.24
C TRP A 177 -15.49 -1.09 0.88
N GLN A 178 -16.11 -0.55 1.94
CA GLN A 178 -15.37 -0.02 3.10
C GLN A 178 -14.51 -1.08 3.81
N PHE A 179 -14.80 -2.37 3.60
CA PHE A 179 -14.07 -3.51 4.13
C PHE A 179 -13.12 -4.15 3.10
N ALA A 180 -12.84 -3.48 1.98
CA ALA A 180 -11.99 -4.01 0.92
C ALA A 180 -10.61 -4.47 1.43
N GLY A 181 -10.14 -3.90 2.54
CA GLY A 181 -8.93 -4.33 3.22
C GLY A 181 -8.94 -5.65 3.89
N PHE A 182 -9.98 -5.88 4.68
CA PHE A 182 -10.19 -7.16 5.31
C PHE A 182 -10.40 -8.24 4.26
N VAL A 183 -11.11 -7.92 3.18
CA VAL A 183 -11.26 -8.81 2.02
C VAL A 183 -9.92 -9.07 1.33
N SER A 184 -9.11 -8.04 1.09
CA SER A 184 -7.76 -8.15 0.50
C SER A 184 -6.85 -9.05 1.36
N ALA A 185 -6.79 -8.77 2.66
CA ALA A 185 -5.99 -9.54 3.61
C ALA A 185 -6.49 -10.99 3.71
N GLY A 186 -7.80 -11.20 3.82
CA GLY A 186 -8.40 -12.53 3.85
C GLY A 186 -8.09 -13.34 2.59
N ALA A 187 -8.26 -12.73 1.41
CA ALA A 187 -7.92 -13.34 0.12
C ALA A 187 -6.43 -13.67 0.02
N HIS A 188 -5.56 -12.75 0.45
CA HIS A 188 -4.13 -12.97 0.52
C HIS A 188 -3.78 -14.20 1.38
N TYR A 189 -4.28 -14.26 2.62
CA TYR A 189 -3.98 -15.38 3.53
C TYR A 189 -4.57 -16.69 3.03
N ALA A 190 -5.79 -16.68 2.51
CA ALA A 190 -6.42 -17.88 1.95
C ALA A 190 -5.60 -18.44 0.78
N HIS A 191 -5.11 -17.58 -0.13
CA HIS A 191 -4.25 -18.00 -1.24
C HIS A 191 -2.92 -18.59 -0.75
N LEU A 192 -2.28 -17.93 0.23
CA LEU A 192 -1.01 -18.39 0.79
C LEU A 192 -1.14 -19.75 1.51
N LEU A 193 -2.26 -20.01 2.16
CA LEU A 193 -2.54 -21.32 2.76
C LEU A 193 -2.71 -22.43 1.72
N ALA A 194 -3.30 -22.11 0.57
CA ALA A 194 -3.55 -23.06 -0.51
C ALA A 194 -2.31 -23.34 -1.38
N ARG A 195 -1.38 -22.39 -1.51
CA ARG A 195 -0.25 -22.47 -2.44
C ARG A 195 1.10 -22.41 -1.73
N ARG A 196 1.93 -23.42 -1.97
CA ARG A 196 3.35 -23.46 -1.54
C ARG A 196 4.24 -23.57 -2.78
N ALA A 197 4.74 -22.44 -3.24
CA ALA A 197 5.60 -22.30 -4.41
C ALA A 197 6.84 -21.49 -4.01
N THR A 198 8.02 -22.08 -4.19
CA THR A 198 9.32 -21.53 -3.78
C THR A 198 10.08 -20.89 -4.93
N GLU A 199 9.57 -21.01 -6.15
CA GLU A 199 10.10 -20.37 -7.35
C GLU A 199 10.09 -18.84 -7.20
N SER A 200 10.74 -18.14 -8.12
CA SER A 200 10.74 -16.67 -8.09
C SER A 200 9.38 -16.11 -8.54
N GLY A 201 8.82 -15.20 -7.75
CA GLY A 201 7.61 -14.45 -8.11
C GLY A 201 7.85 -13.24 -9.03
N TYR A 202 9.09 -13.03 -9.49
CA TYR A 202 9.51 -11.81 -10.20
C TYR A 202 8.64 -11.47 -11.42
N GLU A 203 8.43 -12.43 -12.34
CA GLU A 203 7.67 -12.16 -13.57
C GLU A 203 6.21 -11.81 -13.28
N LEU A 204 5.61 -12.40 -12.23
CA LEU A 204 4.25 -12.07 -11.82
C LEU A 204 4.17 -10.65 -11.25
N VAL A 205 5.08 -10.29 -10.33
CA VAL A 205 5.12 -8.93 -9.75
C VAL A 205 5.38 -7.90 -10.85
N ARG A 206 6.31 -8.17 -11.76
CA ARG A 206 6.60 -7.32 -12.91
C ARG A 206 5.37 -7.15 -13.80
N GLY A 207 4.68 -8.24 -14.12
CA GLY A 207 3.44 -8.21 -14.91
C GLY A 207 2.35 -7.36 -14.24
N ALA A 208 2.14 -7.55 -12.93
CA ALA A 208 1.17 -6.76 -12.17
C ALA A 208 1.53 -5.26 -12.13
N LEU A 209 2.80 -4.92 -11.89
CA LEU A 209 3.27 -3.54 -11.90
C LEU A 209 3.18 -2.91 -13.30
N LEU A 210 3.47 -3.65 -14.37
CA LEU A 210 3.28 -3.17 -15.75
C LEU A 210 1.80 -2.87 -16.05
N ALA A 211 0.89 -3.75 -15.61
CA ALA A 211 -0.54 -3.52 -15.76
C ALA A 211 -1.00 -2.26 -14.99
N VAL A 212 -0.54 -2.10 -13.75
CA VAL A 212 -0.83 -0.90 -12.93
C VAL A 212 -0.24 0.36 -13.59
N PHE A 213 0.97 0.29 -14.15
CA PHE A 213 1.58 1.41 -14.87
C PHE A 213 0.75 1.82 -16.09
N MET A 214 0.34 0.86 -16.92
CA MET A 214 -0.48 1.11 -18.11
C MET A 214 -1.85 1.68 -17.75
N LEU A 215 -2.54 1.11 -16.75
CA LEU A 215 -3.82 1.61 -16.27
C LEU A 215 -3.70 3.03 -15.70
N SER A 216 -2.65 3.27 -14.90
CA SER A 216 -2.46 4.56 -14.24
C SER A 216 -2.17 5.67 -15.24
N SER A 217 -1.28 5.38 -16.19
CA SER A 217 -0.87 6.32 -17.24
C SER A 217 -1.97 6.61 -18.25
N SER A 218 -2.69 5.58 -18.73
CA SER A 218 -3.82 5.79 -19.64
C SER A 218 -4.93 6.63 -19.00
N SER A 219 -5.29 6.35 -17.74
CA SER A 219 -6.27 7.14 -16.99
C SER A 219 -5.81 8.58 -16.77
N HIS A 220 -4.52 8.79 -16.50
CA HIS A 220 -3.95 10.13 -16.35
C HIS A 220 -3.95 10.92 -17.65
N ILE A 221 -3.51 10.31 -18.75
CA ILE A 221 -3.50 10.97 -20.07
C ILE A 221 -4.93 11.32 -20.51
N ALA A 222 -5.90 10.44 -20.24
CA ALA A 222 -7.31 10.72 -20.53
C ALA A 222 -7.82 11.96 -19.79
N LEU A 223 -7.57 12.07 -18.48
CA LEU A 223 -7.95 13.25 -17.70
C LEU A 223 -7.15 14.49 -18.12
N ALA A 224 -5.83 14.33 -18.30
CA ALA A 224 -4.95 15.42 -18.68
C ALA A 224 -5.38 16.03 -20.02
N ALA A 225 -5.78 15.22 -21.00
CA ALA A 225 -6.25 15.70 -22.30
C ALA A 225 -7.44 16.68 -22.21
N GLU A 226 -8.27 16.58 -21.16
CA GLU A 226 -9.43 17.47 -20.96
C GLU A 226 -9.07 18.81 -20.31
N VAL A 227 -7.95 18.86 -19.58
CA VAL A 227 -7.53 20.04 -18.78
C VAL A 227 -6.25 20.69 -19.29
N LEU A 228 -5.47 20.00 -20.12
CA LEU A 228 -4.25 20.53 -20.73
C LEU A 228 -4.58 21.75 -21.59
N GLY A 229 -3.88 22.86 -21.32
CA GLY A 229 -4.10 24.15 -21.98
C GLY A 229 -4.85 25.18 -21.13
N ASP A 230 -5.44 24.76 -20.00
CA ASP A 230 -6.07 25.66 -19.03
C ASP A 230 -5.44 25.46 -17.63
N PRO A 231 -4.47 26.30 -17.24
CA PRO A 231 -3.82 26.21 -15.94
C PRO A 231 -4.81 26.31 -14.75
N GLY A 232 -5.94 26.99 -14.93
CA GLY A 232 -7.00 27.09 -13.92
C GLY A 232 -7.64 25.74 -13.67
N LYS A 233 -8.06 25.04 -14.73
CA LYS A 233 -8.62 23.69 -14.63
C LYS A 233 -7.63 22.68 -14.06
N VAL A 234 -6.35 22.79 -14.44
CA VAL A 234 -5.30 21.94 -13.86
C VAL A 234 -5.20 22.19 -12.35
N ALA A 235 -5.18 23.45 -11.92
CA ALA A 235 -5.17 23.80 -10.51
C ALA A 235 -6.43 23.29 -9.79
N ASP A 236 -7.62 23.45 -10.38
CA ASP A 236 -8.89 23.01 -9.81
C ASP A 236 -8.98 21.48 -9.67
N VAL A 237 -8.35 20.72 -10.56
CA VAL A 237 -8.30 19.25 -10.47
C VAL A 237 -7.28 18.79 -9.42
N VAL A 238 -6.12 19.44 -9.33
CA VAL A 238 -4.98 18.97 -8.53
C VAL A 238 -5.02 19.51 -7.10
N LEU A 239 -5.39 20.77 -6.91
CA LEU A 239 -5.27 21.47 -5.64
C LEU A 239 -6.61 21.45 -4.87
N PRO A 240 -6.58 21.23 -3.54
CA PRO A 240 -7.75 21.43 -2.70
C PRO A 240 -8.22 22.89 -2.72
N THR A 241 -9.53 23.12 -2.80
CA THR A 241 -10.12 24.47 -2.90
C THR A 241 -10.66 25.01 -1.56
N PHE A 242 -10.64 24.19 -0.51
CA PHE A 242 -11.20 24.47 0.82
C PHE A 242 -12.71 24.69 0.78
N GLY A 243 -13.40 23.72 0.17
CA GLY A 243 -14.83 23.68 -0.06
C GLY A 243 -15.70 23.97 1.17
N VAL A 244 -16.87 24.57 0.93
CA VAL A 244 -17.87 24.84 1.98
C VAL A 244 -19.03 23.85 1.93
N THR A 245 -19.36 23.34 0.75
CA THR A 245 -20.40 22.33 0.56
C THR A 245 -19.87 20.92 0.88
N LEU A 246 -20.78 19.96 1.08
CA LEU A 246 -20.40 18.57 1.34
C LEU A 246 -19.59 17.97 0.16
N GLU A 247 -20.06 18.22 -1.07
CA GLU A 247 -19.42 17.75 -2.30
C GLU A 247 -18.00 18.31 -2.46
N GLU A 248 -17.83 19.62 -2.30
CA GLU A 248 -16.50 20.24 -2.40
C GLU A 248 -15.55 19.72 -1.31
N ARG A 249 -16.04 19.53 -0.08
CA ARG A 249 -15.23 18.97 1.03
C ARG A 249 -14.86 17.52 0.79
N ALA A 250 -15.79 16.73 0.24
CA ALA A 250 -15.55 15.34 -0.12
C ALA A 250 -14.49 15.23 -1.22
N LEU A 251 -14.58 16.08 -2.25
CA LEU A 251 -13.58 16.19 -3.30
C LEU A 251 -12.22 16.63 -2.76
N ASP A 252 -12.18 17.65 -1.90
CA ASP A 252 -10.94 18.09 -1.26
C ASP A 252 -10.32 16.99 -0.39
N ALA A 253 -11.14 16.19 0.29
CA ALA A 253 -10.64 15.06 1.06
C ALA A 253 -9.99 14.00 0.16
N LEU A 254 -10.56 13.74 -1.02
CA LEU A 254 -9.97 12.85 -2.02
C LEU A 254 -8.64 13.41 -2.55
N LYS A 255 -8.58 14.71 -2.87
CA LYS A 255 -7.35 15.39 -3.33
C LYS A 255 -6.25 15.34 -2.28
N TRP A 256 -6.59 15.62 -1.01
CA TRP A 256 -5.65 15.49 0.10
C TRP A 256 -5.14 14.06 0.25
N THR A 257 -6.02 13.06 0.13
CA THR A 257 -5.63 11.64 0.12
C THR A 257 -4.63 11.35 -0.99
N GLY A 258 -4.88 11.86 -2.21
CA GLY A 258 -3.97 11.76 -3.34
C GLY A 258 -2.60 12.40 -3.06
N ILE A 259 -2.58 13.66 -2.64
CA ILE A 259 -1.34 14.42 -2.37
C ILE A 259 -0.51 13.75 -1.28
N VAL A 260 -1.14 13.41 -0.16
CA VAL A 260 -0.49 12.83 1.01
C VAL A 260 -0.02 11.39 0.72
N GLY A 261 -0.86 10.60 0.06
CA GLY A 261 -0.54 9.22 -0.33
C GLY A 261 0.61 9.15 -1.35
N VAL A 262 0.51 9.93 -2.44
CA VAL A 262 1.56 10.03 -3.45
C VAL A 262 2.84 10.57 -2.84
N GLY A 263 2.80 11.71 -2.14
CA GLY A 263 3.99 12.35 -1.58
C GLY A 263 4.74 11.44 -0.60
N SER A 264 4.02 10.75 0.28
CA SER A 264 4.63 9.81 1.23
C SER A 264 5.22 8.58 0.55
N THR A 265 4.58 8.07 -0.50
CA THR A 265 5.09 6.94 -1.27
C THR A 265 6.28 7.33 -2.14
N VAL A 266 6.32 8.55 -2.68
CA VAL A 266 7.51 9.11 -3.35
C VAL A 266 8.69 9.15 -2.38
N LEU A 267 8.50 9.68 -1.17
CA LEU A 267 9.55 9.69 -0.15
C LEU A 267 10.01 8.27 0.24
N ALA A 268 9.07 7.34 0.40
CA ALA A 268 9.38 5.94 0.67
C ALA A 268 10.17 5.29 -0.48
N THR A 269 9.85 5.57 -1.73
CA THR A 269 10.51 4.96 -2.89
C THR A 269 11.85 5.62 -3.25
N LEU A 270 12.09 6.89 -2.87
CA LEU A 270 13.41 7.52 -3.01
C LEU A 270 14.51 6.75 -2.26
N SER A 271 14.15 6.16 -1.12
CA SER A 271 15.06 5.30 -0.34
C SER A 271 15.35 3.93 -0.98
N PHE A 272 14.97 3.71 -2.24
CA PHE A 272 15.45 2.58 -3.05
C PHE A 272 16.81 2.84 -3.71
N ALA A 273 17.27 4.08 -3.71
CA ALA A 273 18.60 4.42 -4.19
C ALA A 273 19.67 3.89 -3.22
N ASP A 274 20.68 3.21 -3.77
CA ASP A 274 21.87 2.82 -3.02
C ASP A 274 23.04 3.79 -3.24
N THR A 275 22.94 4.65 -4.26
CA THR A 275 23.96 5.65 -4.61
C THR A 275 23.34 7.01 -4.92
N TRP A 276 24.15 8.08 -4.81
CA TRP A 276 23.72 9.44 -5.17
C TRP A 276 23.26 9.55 -6.63
N GLN A 277 23.89 8.82 -7.55
CA GLN A 277 23.46 8.81 -8.95
C GLN A 277 22.06 8.20 -9.11
N GLN A 278 21.76 7.12 -8.36
CA GLN A 278 20.43 6.53 -8.36
C GLN A 278 19.40 7.47 -7.73
N LEU A 279 19.74 8.13 -6.62
CA LEU A 279 18.84 9.09 -5.98
C LEU A 279 18.52 10.27 -6.92
N LEU A 280 19.54 10.88 -7.53
CA LEU A 280 19.36 11.95 -8.50
C LEU A 280 18.57 11.48 -9.73
N GLY A 281 18.78 10.24 -10.17
CA GLY A 281 17.98 9.61 -11.22
C GLY A 281 16.50 9.47 -10.85
N LEU A 282 16.20 9.02 -9.62
CA LEU A 282 14.83 8.92 -9.13
C LEU A 282 14.18 10.29 -8.93
N LEU A 283 14.91 11.30 -8.45
CA LEU A 283 14.43 12.67 -8.35
C LEU A 283 14.11 13.24 -9.74
N GLY A 284 15.01 13.07 -10.71
CA GLY A 284 14.78 13.44 -12.10
C GLY A 284 13.56 12.73 -12.69
N TRP A 285 13.39 11.44 -12.40
CA TRP A 285 12.21 10.67 -12.79
C TRP A 285 10.92 11.24 -12.18
N TYR A 286 10.91 11.62 -10.90
CA TYR A 286 9.74 12.21 -10.26
C TYR A 286 9.43 13.64 -10.69
N VAL A 287 10.39 14.37 -11.27
CA VAL A 287 10.12 15.66 -11.92
C VAL A 287 9.56 15.44 -13.32
N PHE A 288 10.10 14.48 -14.07
CA PHE A 288 9.77 14.27 -15.47
C PHE A 288 8.49 13.44 -15.68
N ALA A 289 8.34 12.31 -15.00
CA ALA A 289 7.28 11.35 -15.30
C ALA A 289 5.85 11.82 -14.96
N PRO A 290 5.58 12.52 -13.83
CA PRO A 290 4.21 12.86 -13.48
C PRO A 290 3.46 13.73 -14.51
N PRO A 291 4.08 14.76 -15.15
CA PRO A 291 3.42 15.50 -16.23
C PRO A 291 3.00 14.65 -17.45
N PHE A 292 3.70 13.56 -17.76
CA PHE A 292 3.46 12.77 -18.98
C PHE A 292 2.67 11.49 -18.73
N ALA A 293 2.91 10.83 -17.59
CA ALA A 293 2.33 9.52 -17.27
C ALA A 293 1.51 9.56 -15.98
N GLY A 294 1.54 10.65 -15.22
CA GLY A 294 0.86 10.75 -13.94
C GLY A 294 1.73 10.29 -12.76
N PRO A 295 1.42 10.79 -11.55
CA PRO A 295 2.24 10.54 -10.35
C PRO A 295 2.29 9.07 -9.95
N ALA A 296 1.18 8.36 -10.09
CA ALA A 296 1.10 6.95 -9.73
C ALA A 296 1.80 6.02 -10.74
N ALA A 297 1.79 6.36 -12.03
CA ALA A 297 2.63 5.66 -13.00
C ALA A 297 4.12 5.92 -12.72
N ALA A 298 4.51 7.13 -12.30
CA ALA A 298 5.87 7.42 -11.87
C ALA A 298 6.31 6.54 -10.69
N ILE A 299 5.47 6.43 -9.64
CA ILE A 299 5.70 5.51 -8.51
C ILE A 299 5.86 4.07 -9.00
N THR A 300 4.94 3.61 -9.85
CA THR A 300 4.97 2.24 -10.38
C THR A 300 6.22 1.96 -11.22
N GLY A 301 6.68 2.95 -12.00
CA GLY A 301 7.94 2.88 -12.74
C GLY A 301 9.15 2.73 -11.80
N THR A 302 9.16 3.45 -10.68
CA THR A 302 10.19 3.29 -9.65
C THR A 302 10.14 1.92 -8.99
N LEU A 303 8.95 1.35 -8.76
CA LEU A 303 8.78 -0.02 -8.27
C LEU A 303 9.31 -1.04 -9.29
N LEU A 304 8.98 -0.90 -10.58
CA LEU A 304 9.49 -1.76 -11.65
C LEU A 304 11.02 -1.72 -11.74
N TRP A 305 11.60 -0.51 -11.67
CA TRP A 305 13.04 -0.33 -11.62
C TRP A 305 13.66 -1.07 -10.43
N ARG A 306 13.07 -0.95 -9.24
CA ARG A 306 13.54 -1.69 -8.06
C ARG A 306 13.43 -3.20 -8.24
N GLU A 307 12.29 -3.72 -8.70
CA GLU A 307 12.11 -5.17 -8.87
C GLU A 307 13.11 -5.75 -9.86
N SER A 308 13.47 -5.01 -10.92
CA SER A 308 14.48 -5.46 -11.90
C SER A 308 15.85 -5.76 -11.27
N ARG A 309 16.12 -5.18 -10.10
CA ARG A 309 17.36 -5.38 -9.34
C ARG A 309 17.32 -6.59 -8.39
N THR A 310 16.15 -7.25 -8.27
CA THR A 310 15.93 -8.43 -7.41
C THR A 310 15.94 -9.77 -8.18
N HIS A 311 16.39 -9.75 -9.44
CA HIS A 311 16.27 -10.87 -10.38
C HIS A 311 16.91 -12.19 -9.87
N PRO A 312 16.29 -13.36 -10.10
CA PRO A 312 16.67 -14.66 -9.53
C PRO A 312 18.03 -15.25 -9.93
N ALA A 313 18.83 -14.60 -10.78
CA ALA A 313 20.16 -15.10 -11.15
C ALA A 313 21.09 -15.32 -9.93
N GLN A 314 20.74 -14.74 -8.77
CA GLN A 314 21.48 -14.87 -7.52
C GLN A 314 20.81 -15.79 -6.47
N VAL A 315 19.61 -16.33 -6.73
CA VAL A 315 18.75 -16.93 -5.68
C VAL A 315 18.62 -18.46 -5.79
N VAL A 316 18.90 -19.04 -6.96
CA VAL A 316 18.66 -20.49 -7.19
C VAL A 316 19.77 -21.38 -6.60
N ALA A 317 20.93 -20.85 -6.22
CA ALA A 317 22.11 -21.69 -5.95
C ALA A 317 22.35 -22.12 -4.48
N PRO A 318 22.20 -21.31 -3.40
CA PRO A 318 22.88 -21.67 -2.15
C PRO A 318 22.04 -22.41 -1.08
N THR A 319 20.72 -22.51 -1.20
CA THR A 319 19.92 -23.17 -0.14
C THR A 319 19.92 -24.69 -0.28
N LEU A 320 19.98 -25.21 -1.50
CA LEU A 320 20.17 -26.64 -1.74
C LEU A 320 21.60 -27.08 -1.37
N ASP A 321 22.62 -26.24 -1.58
CA ASP A 321 23.98 -26.57 -1.13
C ASP A 321 24.10 -26.60 0.40
N LYS A 322 23.39 -25.73 1.13
CA LYS A 322 23.40 -25.77 2.61
C LYS A 322 22.66 -26.95 3.22
N LEU A 323 21.65 -27.49 2.51
CA LEU A 323 20.97 -28.72 2.91
C LEU A 323 21.75 -29.97 2.44
N ALA A 324 22.40 -29.91 1.28
CA ALA A 324 23.25 -30.99 0.78
C ALA A 324 24.54 -31.15 1.60
N VAL A 325 25.07 -30.08 2.21
CA VAL A 325 26.23 -30.15 3.12
C VAL A 325 25.83 -30.68 4.50
N ALA A 326 24.56 -30.59 4.90
CA ALA A 326 24.06 -31.17 6.16
C ALA A 326 23.80 -32.69 6.07
N GLU A 327 23.79 -33.26 4.86
CA GLU A 327 23.64 -34.69 4.60
C GLU A 327 24.96 -35.39 4.21
N GLN A 328 26.13 -34.80 4.47
CA GLN A 328 27.34 -35.62 4.48
C GLN A 328 27.39 -36.43 5.79
N PRO A 329 27.25 -37.77 5.74
CA PRO A 329 27.38 -38.59 6.94
C PRO A 329 28.78 -38.40 7.50
N GLN A 330 28.83 -37.80 8.68
CA GLN A 330 30.03 -37.60 9.45
C GLN A 330 30.48 -38.94 10.03
N GLY A 331 31.21 -39.70 9.21
CA GLY A 331 32.17 -40.72 9.64
C GLY A 331 31.64 -42.14 9.85
N ASP A 332 32.44 -43.10 9.40
CA ASP A 332 32.94 -44.16 10.28
C ASP A 332 34.47 -44.04 10.30
N SER A 333 34.99 -43.41 11.35
CA SER A 333 36.38 -43.58 11.75
C SER A 333 36.40 -43.74 13.27
N ASP A 334 36.46 -45.01 13.65
CA ASP A 334 36.65 -45.59 14.97
C ASP A 334 37.38 -44.70 15.99
N ALA A 335 36.65 -44.23 17.01
CA ALA A 335 37.22 -43.93 18.31
C ALA A 335 36.12 -43.96 19.40
N LEU A 336 36.18 -44.97 20.25
CA LEU A 336 35.38 -45.07 21.47
C LEU A 336 35.64 -43.86 22.37
N VAL A 337 34.63 -43.00 22.55
CA VAL A 337 34.55 -42.07 23.68
C VAL A 337 33.14 -42.16 24.28
N PRO A 338 33.00 -42.44 25.59
CA PRO A 338 31.71 -42.61 26.22
C PRO A 338 31.02 -41.26 26.44
N SER A 339 29.93 -41.07 25.69
CA SER A 339 28.64 -40.51 26.10
C SER A 339 28.57 -39.80 27.48
N THR A 340 28.41 -38.48 27.44
CA THR A 340 27.58 -37.75 28.42
C THR A 340 26.77 -36.62 27.79
N LYS A 341 25.48 -36.93 27.64
CA LYS A 341 24.26 -36.10 27.76
C LYS A 341 23.76 -35.20 26.61
N PRO A 342 22.42 -35.26 26.34
CA PRO A 342 21.71 -34.48 25.34
C PRO A 342 20.98 -33.27 25.95
N ALA A 343 20.65 -32.29 25.11
CA ALA A 343 19.36 -31.59 25.04
C ALA A 343 19.51 -30.39 24.11
N ILE A 344 19.10 -30.54 22.85
CA ILE A 344 18.79 -29.39 22.00
C ILE A 344 17.28 -29.46 21.78
N ASP A 345 16.56 -28.64 22.54
CA ASP A 345 15.17 -28.33 22.33
C ASP A 345 15.03 -27.57 21.01
N LEU A 346 14.42 -28.21 20.02
CA LEU A 346 13.93 -27.56 18.81
C LEU A 346 12.40 -27.59 18.85
N GLU A 347 11.80 -26.66 19.58
CA GLU A 347 10.41 -26.27 19.36
C GLU A 347 10.36 -25.26 18.19
N PRO A 348 9.67 -25.54 17.07
CA PRO A 348 9.18 -24.50 16.20
C PRO A 348 7.83 -24.02 16.76
N ARG A 349 7.85 -23.01 17.64
CA ARG A 349 6.63 -22.28 17.99
C ARG A 349 6.21 -21.39 16.82
N PHE A 350 5.23 -21.86 16.06
CA PHE A 350 4.32 -20.97 15.34
C PHE A 350 3.09 -20.78 16.22
N GLU A 351 3.08 -19.69 17.00
CA GLU A 351 1.85 -19.16 17.60
C GLU A 351 1.32 -18.04 16.67
N PHE A 352 0.01 -18.10 16.39
CA PHE A 352 -0.71 -17.30 15.39
C PHE A 352 -0.83 -15.82 15.75
#